data_AF-A0A0M0J5B2-F1
#
_entry.id   AF-A0A0M0J5B2-F1
#
_cell.length_a   1.000
_cell.length_b   1.000
_cell.length_c   1.000
_cell.angle_alpha   90.00
_cell.angle_beta   90.00
_cell.angle_gamma   90.00
#
_symmetry.space_group_name_H-M   'P 1'
#
loop_
_entity.id
_entity.type
_entity.pdbx_description
1 polymer ?
#
loop_
_entity_poly.entity_id
_entity_poly.type
_entity_poly.pdbx_seq_one_letter_code
_entity_poly.pdbx_strand_id
1 'polypeptide(L)'
;MFRRAAGVTAALYEKLRGVGGDLEVVMVSWDDLSDDRKSYARQHGMPWLSLPHSNEMRKLTDELTLRYDVMGIPTLVVLEVSADGKDARVLTRDGRMDIERGRTPWLAQRARP
;
A
#
# COMPACT_ATOMS: atom_id res chain seq x y z
N MET A 1 -12.73 -14.67 0.53
CA MET A 1 -11.93 -14.89 1.76
C MET A 1 -10.94 -13.73 1.92
N PHE A 2 -11.39 -12.56 2.39
CA PHE A 2 -10.58 -11.33 2.49
C PHE A 2 -10.40 -10.81 3.93
N ARG A 3 -11.03 -11.46 4.92
CA ARG A 3 -11.20 -10.92 6.28
C ARG A 3 -9.92 -10.75 7.12
N ARG A 4 -8.80 -11.39 6.78
CA ARG A 4 -7.56 -11.32 7.59
C ARG A 4 -6.56 -10.27 7.12
N ALA A 5 -6.66 -9.83 5.86
CA ALA A 5 -5.71 -8.89 5.26
C ALA A 5 -5.89 -7.45 5.76
N ALA A 6 -7.13 -6.96 5.75
CA ALA A 6 -7.43 -5.56 6.03
C ALA A 6 -7.07 -5.12 7.46
N GLY A 7 -7.21 -6.02 8.44
CA GLY A 7 -6.94 -5.69 9.85
C GLY A 7 -5.47 -5.35 10.11
N VAL A 8 -4.54 -6.01 9.41
CA VAL A 8 -3.10 -5.74 9.51
C VAL A 8 -2.78 -4.37 8.91
N THR A 9 -3.46 -4.00 7.82
CA THR A 9 -3.19 -2.76 7.12
C THR A 9 -3.75 -1.55 7.89
N ALA A 10 -4.95 -1.62 8.47
CA ALA A 10 -5.54 -0.46 9.15
C ALA A 10 -4.76 -0.07 10.42
N ALA A 11 -4.36 -1.07 11.21
CA ALA A 11 -3.48 -0.87 12.36
C ALA A 11 -2.09 -0.35 11.95
N LEU A 12 -1.60 -0.71 10.76
CA LEU A 12 -0.40 -0.12 10.18
C LEU A 12 -0.61 1.37 9.91
N TYR A 13 -1.67 1.76 9.22
CA TYR A 13 -1.87 3.18 8.85
C TYR A 13 -1.88 4.10 10.07
N GLU A 14 -2.54 3.68 11.15
CA GLU A 14 -2.56 4.44 12.39
C GLU A 14 -1.17 4.54 13.03
N LYS A 15 -0.39 3.45 13.00
CA LYS A 15 1.02 3.49 13.43
C LYS A 15 1.85 4.42 12.55
N LEU A 16 1.67 4.37 11.24
CA LEU A 16 2.37 5.20 10.26
C LEU A 16 2.06 6.68 10.43
N ARG A 17 0.78 7.04 10.61
CA ARG A 17 0.35 8.40 10.93
C ARG A 17 0.98 8.94 12.20
N GLY A 18 1.21 8.08 13.20
CA GLY A 18 1.83 8.47 14.47
C GLY A 18 3.35 8.67 14.40
N VAL A 19 4.03 8.08 13.42
CA VAL A 19 5.49 8.22 13.25
C VAL A 19 5.88 9.57 12.63
N GLY A 20 4.95 10.24 11.92
CA GLY A 20 5.22 11.49 11.21
C GLY A 20 6.08 11.29 9.95
N GLY A 21 5.88 12.15 8.95
CA GLY A 21 6.60 12.13 7.67
C GLY A 21 5.67 12.04 6.45
N ASP A 22 6.21 12.34 5.26
CA ASP A 22 5.46 12.27 3.99
C ASP A 22 5.27 10.82 3.54
N LEU A 23 4.49 10.04 4.29
CA LEU A 23 4.13 8.68 3.95
C LEU A 23 2.67 8.61 3.58
N GLU A 24 2.40 8.11 2.38
CA GLU A 24 1.05 7.88 1.88
C GLU A 24 0.88 6.38 1.56
N VAL A 25 -0.33 5.88 1.73
CA VAL A 25 -0.68 4.52 1.30
C VAL A 25 -1.68 4.64 0.16
N VAL A 26 -1.44 3.89 -0.92
CA VAL A 26 -2.35 3.82 -2.06
C VAL A 26 -2.82 2.39 -2.24
N MET A 27 -4.13 2.18 -2.14
CA MET A 27 -4.74 0.89 -2.39
C MET A 27 -4.86 0.64 -3.89
N VAL A 28 -4.20 -0.43 -4.33
CA VAL A 28 -4.32 -1.00 -5.67
C VAL A 28 -5.18 -2.26 -5.57
N SER A 29 -6.36 -2.23 -6.17
CA SER A 29 -7.36 -3.30 -6.07
C SER A 29 -7.26 -4.23 -7.27
N TRP A 30 -7.21 -5.54 -7.02
CA TRP A 30 -7.38 -6.57 -8.06
C TRP A 30 -8.86 -6.87 -8.34
N ASP A 31 -9.76 -6.41 -7.47
CA ASP A 31 -11.20 -6.64 -7.63
C ASP A 31 -11.77 -5.81 -8.78
N ASP A 32 -12.64 -6.46 -9.56
CA ASP A 32 -13.26 -5.92 -10.78
C ASP A 32 -14.47 -5.02 -10.50
N LEU A 33 -14.95 -4.95 -9.24
CA LEU A 33 -16.17 -4.23 -8.88
C LEU A 33 -15.87 -3.05 -7.95
N SER A 34 -16.23 -1.85 -8.41
CA SER A 34 -15.98 -0.60 -7.69
C SER A 34 -16.70 -0.50 -6.33
N ASP A 35 -17.83 -1.20 -6.17
CA ASP A 35 -18.62 -1.20 -4.93
C ASP A 35 -18.04 -2.13 -3.86
N ASP A 36 -17.50 -3.28 -4.25
CA ASP A 36 -16.84 -4.21 -3.32
C ASP A 36 -15.61 -3.55 -2.66
N ARG A 37 -14.84 -2.81 -3.46
CA ARG A 37 -13.69 -2.03 -2.97
C ARG A 37 -14.09 -0.95 -1.96
N LYS A 38 -15.12 -0.15 -2.28
CA LYS A 38 -15.60 0.93 -1.38
C LYS A 38 -16.17 0.34 -0.09
N SER A 39 -16.92 -0.75 -0.21
CA SER A 39 -17.48 -1.48 0.93
C SER A 39 -16.38 -2.03 1.82
N TYR A 40 -15.36 -2.67 1.24
CA TYR A 40 -14.19 -3.18 1.96
C TYR A 40 -13.42 -2.06 2.68
N ALA A 41 -13.13 -0.96 2.00
CA ALA A 41 -12.45 0.19 2.60
C ALA A 41 -13.23 0.77 3.78
N ARG A 42 -14.55 0.92 3.64
CA ARG A 42 -15.43 1.39 4.73
C ARG A 42 -15.50 0.40 5.89
N GLN A 43 -15.71 -0.88 5.61
CA GLN A 43 -15.81 -1.94 6.62
C GLN A 43 -14.55 -2.04 7.48
N HIS A 44 -13.40 -1.74 6.91
CA HIS A 44 -12.11 -1.86 7.59
C HIS A 44 -11.50 -0.52 8.01
N GLY A 45 -12.28 0.56 7.95
CA GLY A 45 -11.84 1.88 8.40
C GLY A 45 -10.54 2.33 7.72
N MET A 46 -10.45 2.08 6.41
CA MET A 46 -9.26 2.30 5.60
C MET A 46 -9.28 3.72 5.02
N PRO A 47 -8.51 4.69 5.56
CA PRO A 47 -8.59 6.10 5.15
C PRO A 47 -7.73 6.43 3.92
N TRP A 48 -7.02 5.46 3.35
CA TRP A 48 -6.07 5.71 2.26
C TRP A 48 -6.74 5.92 0.90
N LEU A 49 -5.96 6.56 0.02
CA LEU A 49 -6.30 6.77 -1.37
C LEU A 49 -6.45 5.42 -2.10
N SER A 50 -7.35 5.37 -3.07
CA SER A 50 -7.49 4.22 -3.97
C SER A 50 -7.50 4.70 -5.41
N LEU A 51 -6.90 3.93 -6.31
CA LEU A 51 -6.98 4.23 -7.74
C LEU A 51 -8.45 4.34 -8.21
N PRO A 52 -8.79 5.25 -9.14
CA PRO A 52 -10.11 5.28 -9.76
C PRO A 52 -10.47 3.92 -10.38
N HIS A 53 -11.76 3.64 -10.55
CA HIS A 53 -12.18 2.43 -11.26
C HIS A 53 -12.30 2.74 -12.75
N SER A 54 -11.34 2.26 -13.56
CA SER A 54 -11.36 2.37 -15.02
C SER A 54 -10.53 1.25 -15.66
N ASN A 55 -10.72 1.03 -16.97
CA ASN A 55 -9.94 0.05 -17.73
C ASN A 55 -8.44 0.39 -17.75
N GLU A 56 -8.09 1.67 -17.77
CA GLU A 56 -6.72 2.16 -17.67
C GLU A 56 -6.12 1.81 -16.30
N MET A 57 -6.91 1.92 -15.24
CA MET A 57 -6.45 1.57 -13.88
C MET A 57 -6.29 0.06 -13.68
N ARG A 58 -7.05 -0.76 -14.42
CA ARG A 58 -6.83 -2.21 -14.47
C ARG A 58 -5.50 -2.54 -15.13
N LYS A 59 -5.21 -1.95 -16.29
CA LYS A 59 -3.91 -2.11 -16.97
C LYS A 59 -2.75 -1.64 -16.07
N LEU A 60 -2.91 -0.51 -15.40
CA LEU A 60 -1.94 -0.03 -14.43
C LEU A 60 -1.74 -1.03 -13.28
N THR A 61 -2.80 -1.65 -12.77
CA THR A 61 -2.71 -2.69 -11.74
C THR A 61 -1.92 -3.90 -12.22
N ASP A 62 -2.13 -4.35 -13.46
CA ASP A 62 -1.37 -5.46 -14.06
C ASP A 62 0.11 -5.08 -14.25
N GLU A 63 0.39 -3.87 -14.73
CA GLU A 63 1.76 -3.35 -14.87
C GLU A 63 2.49 -3.25 -13.53
N LEU A 64 1.83 -2.75 -12.49
CA LEU A 64 2.40 -2.65 -11.14
C LEU A 64 2.63 -4.05 -10.54
N THR A 65 1.70 -4.98 -10.76
CA THR A 65 1.81 -6.38 -10.33
C THR A 65 3.06 -7.02 -10.93
N LEU A 66 3.27 -6.85 -12.24
CA LEU A 66 4.44 -7.37 -12.92
C LEU A 66 5.73 -6.65 -12.49
N ARG A 67 5.71 -5.32 -12.45
CA ARG A 67 6.89 -4.50 -12.09
C ARG A 67 7.42 -4.81 -10.70
N TYR A 68 6.54 -5.05 -9.74
CA TYR A 68 6.92 -5.31 -8.36
C TYR A 68 6.90 -6.78 -7.98
N ASP A 69 6.68 -7.68 -8.94
CA ASP A 69 6.68 -9.13 -8.73
C ASP A 69 5.67 -9.57 -7.65
N VAL A 70 4.45 -9.05 -7.75
CA VAL A 70 3.37 -9.34 -6.80
C VAL A 70 2.73 -10.69 -7.14
N MET A 71 3.14 -11.73 -6.41
CA MET A 71 2.69 -13.11 -6.65
C MET A 71 1.37 -13.48 -5.94
N GLY A 72 0.85 -12.62 -5.08
CA GLY A 72 -0.38 -12.88 -4.34
C GLY A 72 -0.83 -11.69 -3.49
N ILE A 73 -2.06 -11.78 -2.98
CA ILE A 73 -2.67 -10.75 -2.14
C ILE A 73 -2.99 -11.27 -0.73
N PRO A 74 -2.87 -10.44 0.32
CA PRO A 74 -2.42 -9.05 0.29
C PRO A 74 -0.88 -8.93 0.25
N THR A 75 -0.39 -7.97 -0.55
CA THR A 75 1.03 -7.58 -0.65
C THR A 75 1.17 -6.09 -0.38
N LEU A 76 2.26 -5.68 0.29
CA LEU A 76 2.60 -4.29 0.52
C LEU A 76 4.04 -4.03 0.07
N VAL A 77 4.16 -3.24 -1.00
CA VAL A 77 5.45 -2.76 -1.51
C VAL A 77 5.66 -1.35 -0.98
N VAL A 78 6.84 -1.08 -0.43
CA VAL A 78 7.23 0.23 0.07
C VAL A 78 8.19 0.86 -0.90
N LEU A 79 7.86 2.07 -1.33
CA LEU A 79 8.61 2.85 -2.30
C LEU A 79 9.08 4.16 -1.66
N GLU A 80 10.28 4.58 -2.05
CA GLU A 80 10.75 5.95 -1.90
C GLU A 80 10.54 6.66 -3.23
N VAL A 81 9.70 7.70 -3.23
CA VAL A 81 9.38 8.48 -4.43
C VAL A 81 10.24 9.74 -4.44
N SER A 82 10.79 10.11 -5.59
CA SER A 82 11.55 11.35 -5.77
C SER A 82 10.67 12.57 -5.50
N ALA A 83 11.29 13.71 -5.15
CA ALA A 83 10.56 14.94 -4.84
C ALA A 83 9.71 15.46 -6.01
N ASP A 84 10.08 15.14 -7.26
CA ASP A 84 9.33 15.48 -8.46
C ASP A 84 8.31 14.42 -8.88
N GLY A 85 8.22 13.31 -8.16
CA GLY A 85 7.24 12.24 -8.39
C GLY A 85 7.53 11.35 -9.61
N LYS A 86 8.66 11.53 -10.29
CA LYS A 86 8.95 10.83 -11.55
C LYS A 86 9.64 9.50 -11.37
N ASP A 87 10.43 9.37 -10.31
CA ASP A 87 11.20 8.19 -10.02
C ASP A 87 10.79 7.57 -8.68
N ALA A 88 10.88 6.24 -8.60
CA ALA A 88 10.62 5.51 -7.38
C ALA A 88 11.65 4.40 -7.17
N ARG A 89 12.21 4.34 -5.97
CA ARG A 89 13.11 3.27 -5.53
C ARG A 89 12.35 2.31 -4.62
N VAL A 90 12.45 1.01 -4.90
CA VAL A 90 11.86 -0.02 -4.01
C VAL A 90 12.69 -0.12 -2.75
N LEU A 91 12.08 0.16 -1.60
CA LEU A 91 12.70 -0.04 -0.28
C LEU A 91 12.51 -1.48 0.19
N THR A 92 11.31 -2.05 -0.02
CA THR A 92 10.98 -3.45 0.31
C THR A 92 9.76 -3.90 -0.47
N ARG A 93 9.71 -5.20 -0.84
CA ARG A 93 8.51 -5.86 -1.36
C ARG A 93 7.74 -6.63 -0.28
N ASP A 94 8.37 -6.82 0.88
CA ASP A 94 7.85 -7.58 2.02
C ASP A 94 7.33 -6.66 3.13
N GLY A 95 6.87 -5.45 2.78
CA GLY A 95 6.46 -4.43 3.75
C GLY A 95 5.45 -4.97 4.75
N ARG A 96 4.55 -5.85 4.33
CA ARG A 96 3.60 -6.54 5.21
C ARG A 96 4.30 -7.32 6.32
N MET A 97 5.30 -8.14 5.98
CA MET A 97 6.06 -8.94 6.95
C MET A 97 6.91 -8.07 7.86
N ASP A 98 7.49 -6.99 7.32
CA ASP A 98 8.25 -6.00 8.08
C ASP A 98 7.39 -5.41 9.20
N ILE A 99 6.14 -5.07 8.89
CA ILE A 99 5.17 -4.52 9.83
C ILE A 99 4.70 -5.55 10.85
N GLU A 100 4.30 -6.74 10.38
CA GLU A 100 3.84 -7.82 11.26
C GLU A 100 4.91 -8.19 12.30
N ARG A 101 6.19 -8.05 11.92
CA ARG A 101 7.34 -8.30 12.80
C ARG A 101 7.83 -7.07 13.56
N GLY A 102 7.22 -5.89 13.34
CA GLY A 102 7.65 -4.62 13.95
C GLY A 102 9.03 -4.14 13.52
N ARG A 103 9.55 -4.62 12.38
CA ARG A 103 10.86 -4.28 11.83
C ARG A 103 10.70 -3.44 10.57
N THR A 104 10.58 -2.14 10.75
CA THR A 104 10.33 -1.18 9.66
C THR A 104 11.54 -0.26 9.43
N PRO A 105 12.68 -0.78 8.93
CA PRO A 105 13.91 0.01 8.76
C PRO A 105 13.76 1.13 7.72
N TRP A 106 12.78 1.02 6.83
CA TRP A 106 12.41 2.01 5.83
C TRP A 106 11.73 3.26 6.43
N LEU A 107 11.24 3.21 7.67
CA LEU A 107 10.76 4.40 8.39
C LEU A 107 11.90 5.23 8.98
N ALA A 108 12.95 4.57 9.47
CA ALA A 108 14.07 5.25 10.14
C ALA A 108 15.01 5.97 9.16
N GLN A 109 15.01 5.61 7.87
CA GLN A 109 15.91 6.16 6.86
C GLN A 109 15.67 7.65 6.54
N ARG A 110 14.52 8.22 6.93
CA ARG A 110 14.17 9.64 6.71
C ARG A 110 14.44 10.56 7.91
N ALA A 111 14.88 10.03 9.05
CA ALA A 111 15.19 10.82 10.25
C ALA A 111 16.61 11.43 10.22
N ARG A 112 17.15 11.78 9.04
CA ARG A 112 18.40 12.56 8.96
C ARG A 112 18.05 14.02 8.63
N PRO A 113 18.53 14.97 9.45
CA PRO A 113 18.29 16.40 9.26
C PRO A 113 18.93 16.93 7.98
#